data_AF-A0A4Z0QLB3-F1
#
_entry.id   AF-A0A4Z0QLB3-F1
#
_cell.length_a   1.000
_cell.length_b   1.000
_cell.length_c   1.000
_cell.angle_alpha   90.00
_cell.angle_beta   90.00
_cell.angle_gamma   90.00
#
_symmetry.space_group_name_H-M   'P 1'
#
loop_
_entity.id
_entity.type
_entity.pdbx_description
1 polymer ?
#
loop_
_entity_poly.entity_id
_entity_poly.type
_entity_poly.pdbx_seq_one_letter_code
_entity_poly.pdbx_strand_id
1 'polypeptide(L)'
;MTLWAAVAVTTATFLGMEFVAWFMHKYVLHGALWFLHRSHHVRHPHHLERNDFFFLFYGALSMAGIMYGSAEKDWRFWVGIGIAAYGAVYFFVHDVLIHGRLRFWRKSGNKYLRALNMAHKMHHKTTGRDGSEEFGMLWVSPKYFELARCKPAPSRTGKKITITSNS
;
A
#
# COMPACT_ATOMS: atom_id res chain seq x y z
N MET A 1 25.70 -1.42 -17.42
CA MET A 1 24.43 -1.29 -18.21
C MET A 1 24.29 0.12 -18.76
N THR A 2 23.58 0.30 -19.88
CA THR A 2 23.22 1.65 -20.36
C THR A 2 22.14 2.27 -19.47
N LEU A 3 22.04 3.61 -19.47
CA LEU A 3 21.02 4.34 -18.72
C LEU A 3 19.60 3.89 -19.10
N TRP A 4 19.32 3.73 -20.40
CA TRP A 4 18.01 3.30 -20.88
C TRP A 4 17.65 1.88 -20.41
N ALA A 5 18.63 0.96 -20.41
CA ALA A 5 18.41 -0.38 -19.88
C ALA A 5 18.17 -0.35 -18.36
N ALA A 6 18.89 0.50 -17.62
CA ALA A 6 18.70 0.68 -16.18
C ALA A 6 17.29 1.21 -15.86
N VAL A 7 16.84 2.24 -16.56
CA VAL A 7 15.49 2.79 -16.43
C VAL A 7 14.45 1.72 -16.78
N ALA A 8 14.61 1.02 -17.90
CA ALA A 8 13.69 -0.03 -18.31
C ALA A 8 13.57 -1.16 -17.27
N VAL A 9 14.70 -1.66 -16.75
CA VAL A 9 14.70 -2.72 -15.71
C VAL A 9 14.06 -2.22 -14.42
N THR A 10 14.37 -0.99 -13.99
CA THR A 10 13.79 -0.41 -12.78
C THR A 10 12.28 -0.26 -12.91
N THR A 11 11.80 0.30 -14.02
CA THR A 11 10.37 0.50 -14.29
C THR A 11 9.65 -0.83 -14.44
N ALA A 12 10.20 -1.78 -15.19
CA ALA A 12 9.62 -3.11 -15.33
C ALA A 12 9.51 -3.82 -13.98
N THR A 13 10.54 -3.73 -13.15
CA THR A 13 10.52 -4.29 -11.79
C THR A 13 9.46 -3.61 -10.93
N PHE A 14 9.40 -2.28 -10.92
CA PHE A 14 8.42 -1.51 -10.16
C PHE A 14 6.98 -1.89 -10.54
N LEU A 15 6.68 -1.99 -11.83
CA LEU A 15 5.35 -2.38 -12.31
C LEU A 15 5.05 -3.85 -12.02
N GLY A 16 6.03 -4.73 -12.20
CA GLY A 16 5.90 -6.17 -11.90
C GLY A 16 5.66 -6.43 -10.41
N MET A 17 6.20 -5.60 -9.54
CA MET A 17 5.99 -5.71 -8.09
C MET A 17 4.52 -5.54 -7.68
N GLU A 18 3.69 -4.82 -8.44
CA GLU A 18 2.25 -4.77 -8.18
C GLU A 18 1.60 -6.14 -8.36
N PHE A 19 1.99 -6.87 -9.42
CA PHE A 19 1.52 -8.24 -9.62
C PHE A 19 2.01 -9.18 -8.51
N VAL A 20 3.29 -9.06 -8.11
CA VAL A 20 3.85 -9.86 -7.02
C VAL A 20 3.13 -9.56 -5.70
N ALA A 21 2.91 -8.30 -5.38
CA ALA A 21 2.19 -7.87 -4.18
C ALA A 21 0.76 -8.41 -4.18
N TRP A 22 0.03 -8.25 -5.29
CA TRP A 22 -1.32 -8.82 -5.44
C TRP A 22 -1.34 -10.34 -5.27
N PHE A 23 -0.43 -11.05 -5.92
CA PHE A 23 -0.35 -12.51 -5.87
C PHE A 23 -0.06 -12.98 -4.44
N MET A 24 0.93 -12.36 -3.81
CA MET A 24 1.32 -12.68 -2.44
C MET A 24 0.21 -12.34 -1.47
N HIS A 25 -0.51 -11.24 -1.68
CA HIS A 25 -1.64 -10.87 -0.85
C HIS A 25 -2.81 -11.85 -0.98
N LYS A 26 -3.19 -12.21 -2.20
CA LYS A 26 -4.32 -13.09 -2.45
C LYS A 26 -4.06 -14.55 -2.09
N TYR A 27 -2.91 -15.09 -2.48
CA TYR A 27 -2.67 -16.54 -2.39
C TYR A 27 -1.81 -16.94 -1.21
N VAL A 28 -0.91 -16.07 -0.75
CA VAL A 28 0.00 -16.39 0.36
C VAL A 28 -0.52 -15.83 1.68
N LEU A 29 -0.80 -14.53 1.75
CA LEU A 29 -1.32 -13.85 2.94
C LEU A 29 -2.74 -14.29 3.29
N HIS A 30 -3.64 -14.33 2.30
CA HIS A 30 -4.97 -14.94 2.48
C HIS A 30 -4.97 -16.47 2.33
N GLY A 31 -3.79 -17.10 2.29
CA GLY A 31 -3.64 -18.56 2.23
C GLY A 31 -2.83 -19.09 3.41
N ALA A 32 -1.63 -19.63 3.12
CA ALA A 32 -0.77 -20.28 4.10
C ALA A 32 -0.31 -19.37 5.25
N LEU A 33 -0.12 -18.08 4.98
CA LEU A 33 0.32 -17.08 5.96
C LEU A 33 -0.84 -16.28 6.58
N TRP A 34 -2.08 -16.79 6.49
CA TRP A 34 -3.24 -16.11 7.08
C TRP A 34 -3.09 -15.86 8.59
N PHE A 35 -2.44 -16.75 9.33
CA PHE A 35 -2.20 -16.53 10.77
C PHE A 35 -1.38 -15.25 11.05
N LEU A 36 -0.55 -14.83 10.08
CA LEU A 36 0.25 -13.62 10.14
C LEU A 36 -0.56 -12.40 9.67
N HIS A 37 -1.36 -12.58 8.62
CA HIS A 37 -2.15 -11.50 8.01
C HIS A 37 -3.45 -11.19 8.78
N ARG A 38 -3.99 -12.14 9.54
CA ARG A 38 -5.23 -11.98 10.32
C ARG A 38 -5.14 -10.80 11.30
N SER A 39 -3.97 -10.55 11.88
CA SER A 39 -3.77 -9.41 12.78
C SER A 39 -3.88 -8.06 12.07
N HIS A 40 -3.77 -8.03 10.75
CA HIS A 40 -3.98 -6.83 9.95
C HIS A 40 -5.48 -6.58 9.66
N HIS A 41 -6.25 -7.67 9.49
CA HIS A 41 -7.71 -7.61 9.32
C HIS A 41 -8.48 -7.33 10.61
N VAL A 42 -7.92 -7.74 11.76
CA VAL A 42 -8.52 -7.52 13.08
C VAL A 42 -7.77 -6.38 13.77
N ARG A 43 -8.48 -5.30 14.16
CA ARG A 43 -7.86 -4.17 14.84
C ARG A 43 -7.29 -4.60 16.19
N HIS A 44 -5.97 -4.44 16.36
CA HIS A 44 -5.29 -4.63 17.63
C HIS A 44 -4.75 -3.28 18.16
N PRO A 45 -4.63 -3.12 19.49
CA PRO A 45 -4.11 -1.88 20.09
C PRO A 45 -2.59 -1.71 19.94
N HIS A 46 -1.88 -2.66 19.34
CA HIS A 46 -0.42 -2.62 19.20
C HIS A 46 0.01 -1.88 17.93
N HIS A 47 1.05 -1.06 18.05
CA HIS A 47 1.59 -0.26 16.95
C HIS A 47 2.41 -1.06 15.94
N LEU A 48 2.89 -2.26 16.29
CA LEU A 48 3.64 -3.16 15.42
C LEU A 48 2.73 -4.32 15.02
N GLU A 49 2.46 -4.45 13.74
CA GLU A 49 1.71 -5.58 13.20
C GLU A 49 2.68 -6.63 12.71
N ARG A 50 2.35 -7.91 12.89
CA ARG A 50 3.20 -9.00 12.39
C ARG A 50 3.32 -9.00 10.85
N ASN A 51 2.45 -8.24 10.17
CA ASN A 51 2.49 -7.96 8.74
C ASN A 51 3.73 -7.13 8.32
N ASP A 52 4.41 -6.45 9.25
CA ASP A 52 5.65 -5.71 8.98
C ASP A 52 6.77 -6.66 8.46
N PHE A 53 6.63 -7.98 8.66
CA PHE A 53 7.55 -9.00 8.12
C PHE A 53 7.65 -8.98 6.59
N PHE A 54 6.58 -8.61 5.86
CA PHE A 54 6.63 -8.55 4.39
C PHE A 54 7.51 -7.41 3.91
N PHE A 55 7.42 -6.25 4.57
CA PHE A 55 8.32 -5.13 4.29
C PHE A 55 9.77 -5.52 4.56
N LEU A 56 10.04 -6.24 5.65
CA LEU A 56 11.37 -6.75 5.95
C LEU A 56 11.87 -7.73 4.88
N PHE A 57 11.03 -8.69 4.46
CA PHE A 57 11.37 -9.69 3.46
C PHE A 57 11.73 -9.05 2.11
N TYR A 58 10.87 -8.19 1.58
CA TYR A 58 11.15 -7.48 0.32
C TYR A 58 12.28 -6.46 0.46
N GLY A 59 12.42 -5.83 1.63
CA GLY A 59 13.55 -4.97 1.95
C GLY A 59 14.87 -5.74 1.91
N ALA A 60 14.92 -6.97 2.44
CA ALA A 60 16.09 -7.83 2.37
C ALA A 60 16.41 -8.27 0.94
N LEU A 61 15.41 -8.65 0.14
CA LEU A 61 15.60 -8.98 -1.29
C LEU A 61 16.14 -7.79 -2.08
N SER A 62 15.56 -6.61 -1.86
CA SER A 62 16.02 -5.35 -2.44
C SER A 62 17.47 -5.06 -2.05
N MET A 63 17.79 -5.14 -0.75
CA MET A 63 19.12 -4.88 -0.23
C MET A 63 20.15 -5.87 -0.81
N ALA A 64 19.81 -7.16 -0.90
CA ALA A 64 20.67 -8.15 -1.52
C ALA A 64 20.95 -7.82 -3.01
N GLY A 65 19.92 -7.47 -3.77
CA GLY A 65 20.08 -7.05 -5.17
C GLY A 65 20.98 -5.82 -5.33
N ILE A 66 20.80 -4.83 -4.46
CA ILE A 66 21.65 -3.62 -4.41
C ILE A 66 23.09 -4.00 -4.05
N MET A 67 23.31 -4.77 -2.99
CA MET A 67 24.64 -5.15 -2.51
C MET A 67 25.42 -5.93 -3.58
N TYR A 68 24.83 -6.99 -4.13
CA TYR A 68 25.50 -7.87 -5.09
C TYR A 68 25.59 -7.28 -6.50
N GLY A 69 24.74 -6.32 -6.86
CA GLY A 69 24.80 -5.62 -8.15
C GLY A 69 25.58 -4.31 -8.13
N SER A 70 26.00 -3.82 -6.95
CA SER A 70 26.53 -2.46 -6.77
C SER A 70 27.84 -2.19 -7.51
N ALA A 71 28.75 -3.17 -7.54
CA ALA A 71 30.10 -3.01 -8.11
C ALA A 71 30.06 -2.57 -9.59
N GLU A 72 29.15 -3.16 -10.38
CA GLU A 72 29.02 -2.89 -11.82
C GLU A 72 27.73 -2.13 -12.17
N LYS A 73 26.87 -1.84 -11.17
CA LYS A 73 25.50 -1.33 -11.36
C LYS A 73 24.77 -2.10 -12.47
N ASP A 74 24.84 -3.42 -12.36
CA ASP A 74 24.21 -4.33 -13.29
C ASP A 74 22.69 -4.45 -13.03
N TRP A 75 22.04 -5.39 -13.71
CA TRP A 75 20.59 -5.53 -13.66
C TRP A 75 20.09 -5.85 -12.24
N ARG A 76 20.88 -6.52 -11.40
CA ARG A 76 20.52 -6.88 -10.02
C ARG A 76 20.37 -5.63 -9.17
N PHE A 77 21.28 -4.67 -9.35
CA PHE A 77 21.21 -3.38 -8.67
C PHE A 77 19.92 -2.65 -9.01
N TRP A 78 19.58 -2.56 -10.30
CA TRP A 78 18.39 -1.84 -10.77
C TRP A 78 17.08 -2.55 -10.43
N VAL A 79 17.08 -3.89 -10.37
CA VAL A 79 15.97 -4.67 -9.78
C VAL A 79 15.80 -4.31 -8.30
N GLY A 80 16.89 -4.30 -7.53
CA GLY A 80 16.84 -3.89 -6.12
C GLY A 80 16.28 -2.48 -5.94
N ILE A 81 16.72 -1.52 -6.75
CA ILE A 81 16.15 -0.16 -6.77
C ILE A 81 14.65 -0.16 -7.11
N GLY A 82 14.22 -0.96 -8.08
CA GLY A 82 12.79 -1.08 -8.44
C GLY A 82 11.94 -1.63 -7.29
N ILE A 83 12.43 -2.66 -6.60
CA ILE A 83 11.77 -3.24 -5.41
C ILE A 83 11.71 -2.20 -4.28
N ALA A 84 12.82 -1.51 -4.00
CA ALA A 84 12.86 -0.45 -2.98
C ALA A 84 11.88 0.68 -3.28
N ALA A 85 11.85 1.16 -4.52
CA ALA A 85 10.96 2.23 -4.95
C ALA A 85 9.49 1.82 -4.81
N TYR A 86 9.14 0.59 -5.23
CA TYR A 86 7.79 0.07 -5.05
C TYR A 86 7.45 -0.08 -3.56
N GLY A 87 8.34 -0.67 -2.76
CA GLY A 87 8.15 -0.84 -1.31
C GLY A 87 7.95 0.50 -0.58
N ALA A 88 8.70 1.54 -0.94
CA ALA A 88 8.54 2.88 -0.39
C ALA A 88 7.18 3.50 -0.74
N VAL A 89 6.75 3.39 -2.01
CA VAL A 89 5.43 3.85 -2.44
C VAL A 89 4.32 3.06 -1.74
N TYR A 90 4.46 1.74 -1.65
CA TYR A 90 3.50 0.85 -0.99
C TYR A 90 3.35 1.26 0.48
N PHE A 91 4.45 1.33 1.23
CA PHE A 91 4.44 1.72 2.65
C PHE A 91 3.78 3.09 2.84
N PHE A 92 4.11 4.06 1.99
CA PHE A 92 3.51 5.39 2.08
C PHE A 92 2.00 5.35 1.81
N VAL A 93 1.54 4.69 0.74
CA VAL A 93 0.11 4.67 0.44
C VAL A 93 -0.67 3.84 1.47
N HIS A 94 -0.14 2.68 1.86
CA HIS A 94 -0.81 1.74 2.76
C HIS A 94 -0.82 2.24 4.20
N ASP A 95 0.35 2.39 4.82
CA ASP A 95 0.47 2.69 6.24
C ASP A 95 0.20 4.15 6.56
N VAL A 96 0.70 5.07 5.72
CA VAL A 96 0.56 6.51 5.97
C VAL A 96 -0.81 7.02 5.53
N LEU A 97 -1.24 6.74 4.30
CA LEU A 97 -2.48 7.32 3.76
C LEU A 97 -3.74 6.54 4.10
N ILE A 98 -3.72 5.20 3.98
CA ILE A 98 -4.91 4.37 4.17
C ILE A 98 -5.13 4.03 5.65
N HIS A 99 -4.10 3.52 6.33
CA HIS A 99 -4.18 3.18 7.76
C HIS A 99 -4.00 4.40 8.67
N GLY A 100 -3.40 5.50 8.18
CA GLY A 100 -3.27 6.73 8.96
C GLY A 100 -2.30 6.60 10.14
N ARG A 101 -1.32 5.69 10.05
CA ARG A 101 -0.32 5.41 11.12
C ARG A 101 0.48 6.67 11.47
N LEU A 102 0.69 7.56 10.49
CA LEU A 102 1.30 8.88 10.71
C LEU A 102 0.23 9.98 10.68
N ARG A 103 -0.09 10.51 11.88
CA ARG A 103 -1.21 11.44 12.13
C ARG A 103 -1.09 12.80 11.42
N PHE A 104 0.04 13.10 10.77
CA PHE A 104 0.28 14.37 10.07
C PHE A 104 -0.37 14.44 8.68
N TRP A 105 -0.76 13.31 8.07
CA TRP A 105 -1.40 13.29 6.75
C TRP A 105 -2.88 12.91 6.86
N ARG A 106 -3.77 13.90 6.91
CA ARG A 106 -5.23 13.66 7.04
C ARG A 106 -6.00 13.99 5.76
N LYS A 107 -6.50 12.91 5.12
CA LYS A 107 -7.46 12.87 4.00
C LYS A 107 -7.00 13.61 2.74
N SER A 108 -6.44 12.88 1.78
CA SER A 108 -6.15 13.41 0.45
C SER A 108 -7.44 13.66 -0.35
N GLY A 109 -7.54 14.82 -1.00
CA GLY A 109 -8.61 15.14 -1.95
C GLY A 109 -8.46 14.45 -3.31
N ASN A 110 -7.34 13.76 -3.55
CA ASN A 110 -7.05 13.09 -4.81
C ASN A 110 -8.00 11.90 -5.04
N LYS A 111 -8.67 11.88 -6.20
CA LYS A 111 -9.61 10.82 -6.61
C LYS A 111 -8.95 9.44 -6.64
N TYR A 112 -7.69 9.36 -7.08
CA TYR A 112 -6.93 8.11 -7.12
C TYR A 112 -6.74 7.52 -5.71
N LEU A 113 -6.18 8.30 -4.79
CA LEU A 113 -5.97 7.88 -3.40
C LEU A 113 -7.28 7.54 -2.68
N ARG A 114 -8.36 8.21 -3.04
CA ARG A 114 -9.70 7.90 -2.53
C ARG A 114 -10.22 6.54 -3.06
N ALA A 115 -10.00 6.24 -4.33
CA ALA A 115 -10.35 4.94 -4.91
C ALA A 115 -9.59 3.81 -4.21
N LEU A 116 -8.26 3.97 -4.03
CA LEU A 116 -7.43 3.01 -3.30
C LEU A 116 -7.95 2.77 -1.87
N ASN A 117 -8.22 3.85 -1.13
CA ASN A 117 -8.76 3.75 0.23
C ASN A 117 -10.13 3.07 0.27
N MET A 118 -11.00 3.30 -0.72
CA MET A 118 -12.30 2.63 -0.78
C MET A 118 -12.19 1.15 -1.09
N ALA A 119 -11.33 0.77 -2.05
CA ALA A 119 -11.05 -0.63 -2.37
C ALA A 119 -10.46 -1.37 -1.16
N HIS A 120 -9.46 -0.77 -0.50
CA HIS A 120 -8.82 -1.34 0.70
C HIS A 120 -9.79 -1.51 1.87
N LYS A 121 -10.70 -0.55 2.07
CA LYS A 121 -11.76 -0.68 3.07
C LYS A 121 -12.75 -1.79 2.73
N MET A 122 -13.03 -2.02 1.45
CA MET A 122 -13.86 -3.16 1.05
C MET A 122 -13.13 -4.48 1.30
N HIS A 123 -11.83 -4.53 1.03
CA HIS A 123 -10.99 -5.68 1.32
C HIS A 123 -11.04 -6.09 2.80
N HIS A 124 -10.91 -5.12 3.71
CA HIS A 124 -11.01 -5.32 5.16
C HIS A 124 -12.44 -5.40 5.71
N LYS A 125 -13.46 -5.30 4.88
CA LYS A 125 -14.85 -5.46 5.33
C LYS A 125 -15.09 -6.87 5.86
N THR A 126 -14.46 -7.85 5.22
CA THR A 126 -14.46 -9.24 5.66
C THR A 126 -13.26 -9.46 6.57
N THR A 127 -13.49 -9.90 7.81
CA THR A 127 -12.44 -10.17 8.81
C THR A 127 -11.93 -11.62 8.77
N GLY A 128 -12.57 -12.46 7.95
CA GLY A 128 -12.17 -13.84 7.69
C GLY A 128 -11.14 -13.95 6.56
N ARG A 129 -10.59 -15.15 6.40
CA ARG A 129 -9.63 -15.46 5.33
C ARG A 129 -10.28 -15.36 3.95
N ASP A 130 -11.49 -15.89 3.84
CA ASP A 130 -12.22 -16.06 2.59
C ASP A 130 -13.29 -14.96 2.45
N GLY A 131 -13.57 -14.52 1.22
CA GLY A 131 -14.60 -13.52 0.93
C GLY A 131 -14.14 -12.05 0.98
N SER A 132 -12.84 -11.79 1.12
CA SER A 132 -12.28 -10.47 0.82
C SER A 132 -12.18 -10.25 -0.69
N GLU A 133 -12.53 -9.06 -1.14
CA GLU A 133 -12.34 -8.61 -2.52
C GLU A 133 -11.17 -7.62 -2.59
N GLU A 134 -10.65 -7.35 -3.79
CA GLU A 134 -9.64 -6.29 -4.03
C GLU A 134 -8.32 -6.44 -3.24
N PHE A 135 -7.42 -7.29 -3.72
CA PHE A 135 -6.11 -7.54 -3.09
C PHE A 135 -4.98 -6.62 -3.59
N GLY A 136 -5.24 -5.83 -4.63
CA GLY A 136 -4.26 -4.92 -5.23
C GLY A 136 -4.09 -3.64 -4.41
N MET A 137 -2.92 -3.02 -4.51
CA MET A 137 -2.57 -1.84 -3.71
C MET A 137 -2.60 -0.56 -4.54
N LEU A 138 -1.85 -0.53 -5.65
CA LEU A 138 -1.82 0.61 -6.57
C LEU A 138 -2.80 0.41 -7.73
N TRP A 139 -3.14 -0.83 -8.04
CA TRP A 139 -4.16 -1.14 -9.04
C TRP A 139 -5.39 -1.75 -8.41
N VAL A 140 -6.50 -1.02 -8.47
CA VAL A 140 -7.80 -1.44 -7.92
C VAL A 140 -8.85 -1.46 -9.03
N SER A 141 -9.97 -2.17 -8.81
CA SER A 141 -11.02 -2.28 -9.81
C SER A 141 -11.55 -0.90 -10.27
N PRO A 142 -11.82 -0.72 -11.59
CA PRO A 142 -12.40 0.52 -12.16
C PRO A 142 -13.61 1.06 -11.40
N LYS A 143 -14.42 0.17 -10.81
CA LYS A 143 -15.60 0.51 -10.00
C LYS A 143 -15.30 1.53 -8.90
N TYR A 144 -14.12 1.48 -8.28
CA TYR A 144 -13.76 2.41 -7.21
C TYR A 144 -13.28 3.76 -7.72
N PHE A 145 -12.67 3.82 -8.91
CA PHE A 145 -12.32 5.08 -9.55
C PHE A 145 -13.58 5.84 -9.96
N GLU A 146 -14.59 5.14 -10.48
CA GLU A 146 -15.91 5.72 -10.76
C GLU A 146 -16.60 6.20 -9.48
N LEU A 147 -16.62 5.38 -8.43
CA LEU A 147 -17.21 5.76 -7.15
C LEU A 147 -16.51 6.99 -6.53
N ALA A 148 -15.19 7.08 -6.68
CA ALA A 148 -14.40 8.24 -6.24
C ALA A 148 -14.71 9.50 -7.05
N ARG A 149 -15.08 9.37 -8.33
CA ARG A 149 -15.52 10.50 -9.15
C ARG A 149 -16.92 10.98 -8.75
N CYS A 150 -17.85 10.05 -8.48
CA CYS A 150 -19.25 10.38 -8.22
C CYS A 150 -19.54 10.91 -6.82
N LYS A 151 -18.78 10.47 -5.80
CA LYS A 151 -18.91 11.01 -4.43
C LYS A 151 -17.91 12.15 -4.24
N PRO A 152 -18.31 13.42 -4.04
CA PRO A 152 -17.38 14.47 -3.63
C PRO A 152 -16.75 14.13 -2.28
N ALA A 153 -15.52 14.60 -2.02
CA ALA A 153 -14.98 14.53 -0.66
C ALA A 153 -15.92 15.32 0.28
N PRO A 154 -16.19 14.84 1.51
CA PRO A 154 -17.02 15.59 2.44
C PRO A 154 -16.45 17.00 2.60
N SER A 155 -17.26 18.02 2.32
CA SER A 155 -16.84 19.41 2.42
C SER A 155 -16.39 19.67 3.86
N ARG A 156 -15.23 20.31 4.02
CA ARG A 156 -14.80 20.84 5.32
C ARG A 156 -15.63 22.09 5.63
N THR A 157 -16.93 21.93 5.83
CA THR A 157 -17.75 23.02 6.37
C THR A 157 -17.46 23.05 7.87
N GLY A 158 -16.82 24.13 8.31
CA GLY A 158 -16.34 24.29 9.68
C GLY A 158 -17.43 24.00 10.70
N LYS A 159 -17.08 23.19 11.70
CA LYS A 159 -17.90 22.99 12.89
C LYS A 159 -17.95 24.37 13.59
N LYS A 160 -18.98 25.18 13.31
CA LYS A 160 -19.27 26.37 14.13
C LYS A 160 -19.52 25.83 15.54
N ILE A 161 -18.59 26.12 16.44
CA ILE A 161 -18.75 25.88 17.87
C ILE A 161 -19.82 26.88 18.30
N THR A 162 -21.05 26.42 18.48
CA THR A 162 -22.09 27.22 19.14
C THR A 162 -21.69 27.31 20.60
N ILE A 163 -21.07 28.42 21.00
CA ILE A 163 -20.87 28.77 22.39
C ILE A 163 -22.24 29.21 22.90
N THR A 164 -22.94 28.34 23.61
CA THR A 164 -24.11 28.73 24.41
C THR A 164 -23.58 29.43 25.66
N SER A 165 -23.60 30.76 25.66
CA SER A 165 -23.49 31.55 26.87
C SER A 165 -24.85 31.50 27.59
N ASN A 166 -24.94 30.75 28.68
CA ASN A 166 -26.05 30.91 29.62
C ASN A 166 -25.77 32.12 30.51
N SER A 167 -26.72 33.04 30.50
CA SER A 167 -26.86 34.20 31.39
C SER A 167 -27.19 33.79 32.81
#